data_AF-A0A437A9H6-F1
#
_entry.id   AF-A0A437A9H6-F1
#
_cell.length_a   1.000
_cell.length_b   1.000
_cell.length_c   1.000
_cell.angle_alpha   90.00
_cell.angle_beta   90.00
_cell.angle_gamma   90.00
#
_symmetry.space_group_name_H-M   'P 1'
#
loop_
_entity.id
_entity.type
_entity.pdbx_description
1 polymer ?
#
loop_
_entity_poly.entity_id
_entity_poly.type
_entity_poly.pdbx_seq_one_letter_code
_entity_poly.pdbx_strand_id
1 'polypeptide(L)'
;MADIRTRILEAADTHISLISQMSDLEHAPFTLEQQSKYLDDLKKTLASLKTELEKLRQITSKERKGHQDLRDSFARRYAHKLTGRSEKFVSKIEKEEREYLDALHNERAAEEKERYLEETIAETENRVAELTTQTNQYVNLKEQSEQLYKKVFDGPTPEFPEKDQMEVAVQHAKDFFAEAQSRCTSDQEAEKLMFRAEKSVANAVRFCVEALSASSWDVWGGGTVADMIERDNLSKAKSTVSQAQMLLGQAIDLQDAIGPFDNVKVAGGHTTDIFLDNPVSDYEFRKKVKDTYVQMRLLHQKVQLELQAQRGRALDSKNNMEDAKAQLAAARAELEKVRREVFERVTGIPCSAGTPPAYDAMDSPPALDPEETQTA
;
A
#
# COMPACT_ATOMS: atom_id res chain seq x y z
N MET A 1 52.31 6.86 12.80
CA MET A 1 51.07 6.14 12.45
C MET A 1 51.41 4.67 12.41
N ALA A 2 50.64 3.81 13.06
CA ALA A 2 50.86 2.37 12.97
C ALA A 2 50.68 1.91 11.52
N ASP A 3 51.53 1.00 11.07
CA ASP A 3 51.45 0.40 9.74
C ASP A 3 50.08 -0.31 9.57
N ILE A 4 49.54 -0.33 8.36
CA ILE A 4 48.22 -0.92 8.10
C ILE A 4 48.16 -2.39 8.46
N ARG A 5 49.27 -3.12 8.26
CA ARG A 5 49.40 -4.52 8.68
C ARG A 5 49.27 -4.69 10.19
N THR A 6 49.87 -3.79 10.96
CA THR A 6 49.75 -3.79 12.43
C THR A 6 48.30 -3.57 12.86
N ARG A 7 47.60 -2.60 12.26
CA ARG A 7 46.16 -2.36 12.54
C ARG A 7 45.29 -3.57 12.19
N ILE A 8 45.59 -4.27 11.10
CA ILE A 8 44.88 -5.49 10.69
C ILE A 8 45.12 -6.61 11.71
N LEU A 9 46.37 -6.83 12.13
CA LEU A 9 46.71 -7.85 13.13
C LEU A 9 46.04 -7.59 14.49
N GLU A 10 46.00 -6.32 14.93
CA GLU A 10 45.31 -5.91 16.16
C GLU A 10 43.79 -6.12 16.10
N ALA A 11 43.20 -6.04 14.90
CA ALA A 11 41.76 -6.18 14.67
C ALA A 11 41.32 -7.62 14.35
N ALA A 12 42.25 -8.55 14.13
CA ALA A 12 41.98 -9.88 13.58
C ALA A 12 40.95 -10.69 14.38
N ASP A 13 41.14 -10.81 15.69
CA ASP A 13 40.24 -11.59 16.56
C ASP A 13 38.81 -11.02 16.56
N THR A 14 38.70 -9.68 16.59
CA THR A 14 37.39 -8.99 16.54
C THR A 14 36.71 -9.19 15.20
N HIS A 15 37.45 -9.17 14.10
CA HIS A 15 36.94 -9.39 12.75
C HIS A 15 36.38 -10.82 12.58
N ILE A 16 37.14 -11.83 13.03
CA ILE A 16 36.72 -13.24 12.97
C ILE A 16 35.45 -13.46 13.79
N SER A 17 35.41 -12.91 15.01
CA SER A 17 34.24 -13.04 15.89
C SER A 17 32.98 -12.39 15.29
N LEU A 18 33.11 -11.21 14.67
CA LEU A 18 31.99 -10.52 14.02
C LEU A 18 31.46 -11.29 12.82
N ILE A 19 32.34 -11.80 11.95
CA ILE A 19 31.92 -12.58 10.77
C ILE A 19 31.16 -13.84 11.20
N SER A 20 31.66 -14.56 12.20
CA SER A 20 30.99 -15.77 12.71
C SER A 20 29.59 -15.47 13.24
N GLN A 21 29.43 -14.42 14.05
CA GLN A 21 28.11 -14.04 14.58
C GLN A 21 27.17 -13.54 13.48
N MET A 22 27.71 -12.85 12.48
CA MET A 22 26.93 -12.39 11.32
C MET A 22 26.43 -13.56 10.46
N SER A 23 27.24 -14.61 10.25
CA SER A 23 26.80 -15.77 9.47
C SER A 23 25.67 -16.53 10.16
N ASP A 24 25.70 -16.63 11.49
CA ASP A 24 24.65 -17.31 12.26
C ASP A 24 23.28 -16.61 12.12
N LEU A 25 23.28 -15.28 11.95
CA LEU A 25 22.08 -14.45 11.88
C LEU A 25 21.69 -14.00 10.46
N GLU A 26 22.43 -14.41 9.43
CA GLU A 26 22.24 -13.93 8.05
C GLU A 26 20.86 -14.24 7.47
N HIS A 27 20.25 -15.34 7.91
CA HIS A 27 18.93 -15.78 7.48
C HIS A 27 17.77 -14.95 8.06
N ALA A 28 17.98 -14.28 9.20
CA ALA A 28 16.92 -13.64 9.97
C ALA A 28 16.16 -12.53 9.22
N PRO A 29 16.81 -11.58 8.51
CA PRO A 29 16.11 -10.51 7.81
C PRO A 29 15.18 -11.01 6.70
N PHE A 30 15.62 -11.98 5.91
CA PHE A 30 14.81 -12.58 4.85
C PHE A 30 13.62 -13.35 5.43
N THR A 31 13.85 -14.12 6.49
CA THR A 31 12.79 -14.91 7.15
C THR A 31 11.76 -13.99 7.80
N LEU A 32 12.19 -12.86 8.38
CA LEU A 32 11.30 -11.83 8.93
C LEU A 32 10.36 -11.24 7.87
N GLU A 33 10.88 -10.93 6.68
CA GLU A 33 10.07 -10.40 5.59
C GLU A 33 8.99 -11.42 5.15
N GLN A 34 9.37 -12.70 5.02
CA GLN A 34 8.43 -13.77 4.66
C GLN A 34 7.34 -13.97 5.71
N GLN A 35 7.72 -14.04 7.00
CA GLN A 35 6.78 -14.24 8.10
C GLN A 35 5.85 -13.04 8.29
N SER A 36 6.33 -11.83 8.04
CA SER A 36 5.50 -10.61 8.09
C SER A 36 4.43 -10.62 7.00
N LYS A 37 4.77 -11.04 5.76
CA LYS A 37 3.80 -11.18 4.67
C LYS A 37 2.77 -12.27 4.98
N TYR A 38 3.21 -13.41 5.50
CA TYR A 38 2.33 -14.49 5.92
C TYR A 38 1.35 -14.03 7.01
N LEU A 39 1.83 -13.30 8.02
CA LEU A 39 1.01 -12.70 9.06
C LEU A 39 -0.06 -11.75 8.50
N ASP A 40 0.30 -10.89 7.55
CA ASP A 40 -0.62 -9.98 6.89
C ASP A 40 -1.73 -10.72 6.14
N ASP A 41 -1.38 -11.81 5.45
CA ASP A 41 -2.35 -12.63 4.71
C ASP A 41 -3.27 -13.44 5.65
N LEU A 42 -2.75 -13.95 6.77
CA LEU A 42 -3.58 -14.55 7.83
C LEU A 42 -4.57 -13.53 8.40
N LYS A 43 -4.13 -12.30 8.67
CA LYS A 43 -5.01 -11.23 9.18
C LYS A 43 -6.11 -10.85 8.18
N LYS A 44 -5.80 -10.80 6.88
CA LYS A 44 -6.83 -10.59 5.83
C LYS A 44 -7.82 -11.75 5.79
N THR A 45 -7.34 -12.99 5.88
CA THR A 45 -8.17 -14.20 5.87
C THR A 45 -9.11 -14.20 7.07
N LEU A 46 -8.59 -13.91 8.27
CA LEU A 46 -9.40 -13.78 9.48
C LEU A 46 -10.45 -12.67 9.35
N ALA A 47 -10.10 -11.52 8.77
CA ALA A 47 -11.05 -10.44 8.54
C ALA A 47 -12.20 -10.87 7.60
N SER A 48 -11.88 -11.57 6.51
CA SER A 48 -12.92 -12.11 5.61
C SER A 48 -13.80 -13.15 6.32
N LEU A 49 -13.20 -14.07 7.10
CA LEU A 49 -13.93 -15.09 7.83
C LEU A 49 -14.86 -14.48 8.87
N LYS A 50 -14.44 -13.44 9.61
CA LYS A 50 -15.30 -12.72 10.56
C LYS A 50 -16.52 -12.11 9.88
N THR A 51 -16.39 -11.59 8.65
CA THR A 51 -17.56 -11.09 7.89
C THR A 51 -18.49 -12.20 7.41
N GLU A 52 -17.95 -13.38 7.10
CA GLU A 52 -18.74 -14.55 6.72
C GLU A 52 -19.48 -15.14 7.94
N LEU A 53 -18.79 -15.24 9.06
CA LEU A 53 -19.31 -15.75 10.32
C LEU A 53 -20.48 -14.89 10.83
N GLU A 54 -20.42 -13.57 10.67
CA GLU A 54 -21.55 -12.68 10.95
C GLU A 54 -22.78 -13.00 10.07
N LYS A 55 -22.58 -13.33 8.80
CA LYS A 55 -23.68 -13.75 7.90
C LYS A 55 -24.24 -15.11 8.32
N LEU A 56 -23.38 -16.07 8.67
CA LEU A 56 -23.79 -17.39 9.16
C LEU A 56 -24.60 -17.27 10.45
N ARG A 57 -24.14 -16.47 11.42
CA ARG A 57 -24.90 -16.14 12.64
C ARG A 57 -26.28 -15.55 12.36
N GLN A 58 -26.39 -14.67 11.37
CA GLN A 58 -27.69 -14.12 10.95
C GLN A 58 -28.59 -15.18 10.32
N ILE A 59 -28.03 -16.10 9.51
CA ILE A 59 -28.76 -17.23 8.92
C ILE A 59 -29.23 -18.17 10.03
N THR A 60 -28.34 -18.66 10.90
CA THR A 60 -28.69 -19.53 12.02
C THR A 60 -29.74 -18.89 12.93
N SER A 61 -29.65 -17.58 13.19
CA SER A 61 -30.66 -16.85 13.97
C SER A 61 -32.04 -16.84 13.29
N LYS A 62 -32.09 -16.69 11.97
CA LYS A 62 -33.34 -16.76 11.19
C LYS A 62 -33.91 -18.18 11.19
N GLU A 63 -33.09 -19.18 10.87
CA GLU A 63 -33.53 -20.59 10.84
C GLU A 63 -33.98 -21.07 12.23
N ARG A 64 -33.28 -20.66 13.29
CA ARG A 64 -33.67 -20.95 14.67
C ARG A 64 -35.04 -20.37 15.02
N LYS A 65 -35.31 -19.11 14.62
CA LYS A 65 -36.63 -18.49 14.83
C LYS A 65 -37.71 -19.20 14.02
N GLY A 66 -37.44 -19.52 12.76
CA GLY A 66 -38.36 -20.29 11.91
C GLY A 66 -38.73 -21.63 12.53
N HIS A 67 -37.72 -22.41 12.93
CA HIS A 67 -37.89 -23.68 13.61
C HIS A 67 -38.69 -23.54 14.92
N GLN A 68 -38.38 -22.54 15.75
CA GLN A 68 -39.09 -22.28 17.01
C GLN A 68 -40.55 -21.86 16.79
N ASP A 69 -40.82 -20.95 15.85
CA ASP A 69 -42.16 -20.49 15.52
C ASP A 69 -43.02 -21.62 14.93
N LEU A 70 -42.42 -22.47 14.08
CA LEU A 70 -43.09 -23.68 13.56
C LEU A 70 -43.37 -24.67 14.69
N ARG A 71 -42.45 -24.87 15.63
CA ARG A 71 -42.69 -25.76 16.78
C ARG A 71 -43.80 -25.22 17.70
N ASP A 72 -43.74 -23.95 18.08
CA ASP A 72 -44.60 -23.34 19.10
C ASP A 72 -46.00 -22.98 18.60
N SER A 73 -46.13 -22.57 17.33
CA SER A 73 -47.44 -22.29 16.71
C SER A 73 -48.21 -23.56 16.41
N PHE A 74 -47.50 -24.65 16.10
CA PHE A 74 -48.14 -25.90 15.71
C PHE A 74 -48.37 -26.84 16.89
N ALA A 75 -47.53 -26.86 17.95
CA ALA A 75 -47.85 -27.55 19.21
C ALA A 75 -49.19 -27.05 19.79
N ARG A 76 -49.44 -25.73 19.72
CA ARG A 76 -50.71 -25.10 20.10
C ARG A 76 -51.89 -25.48 19.19
N ARG A 77 -51.68 -25.64 17.87
CA ARG A 77 -52.76 -26.01 16.91
C ARG A 77 -53.03 -27.52 16.83
N TYR A 78 -52.04 -28.38 17.03
CA TYR A 78 -52.16 -29.83 16.88
C TYR A 78 -52.72 -30.52 18.14
N ALA A 79 -52.48 -29.96 19.34
CA ALA A 79 -53.21 -30.34 20.55
C ALA A 79 -54.74 -30.26 20.37
N HIS A 80 -55.21 -29.45 19.42
CA HIS A 80 -56.63 -29.28 19.10
C HIS A 80 -57.14 -30.10 17.88
N LYS A 81 -56.30 -30.80 17.10
CA LYS A 81 -56.72 -31.32 15.76
C LYS A 81 -56.08 -32.66 15.36
N LEU A 82 -56.25 -33.69 16.19
CA LEU A 82 -55.83 -35.07 15.91
C LEU A 82 -56.83 -35.83 14.99
N THR A 83 -56.92 -35.55 13.68
CA THR A 83 -57.73 -36.40 12.73
C THR A 83 -57.36 -36.34 11.22
N GLY A 84 -56.07 -36.32 10.83
CA GLY A 84 -55.69 -36.93 9.53
C GLY A 84 -55.07 -36.08 8.41
N ARG A 85 -53.97 -35.34 8.67
CA ARG A 85 -53.08 -34.81 7.61
C ARG A 85 -51.57 -34.91 7.95
N SER A 86 -51.14 -35.84 8.79
CA SER A 86 -49.82 -35.87 9.48
C SER A 86 -48.56 -35.84 8.58
N GLU A 87 -48.54 -36.52 7.44
CA GLU A 87 -47.30 -36.83 6.72
C GLU A 87 -46.59 -35.61 6.08
N LYS A 88 -47.35 -34.72 5.43
CA LYS A 88 -46.80 -33.46 4.87
C LYS A 88 -46.25 -32.53 5.95
N PHE A 89 -46.67 -32.68 7.20
CA PHE A 89 -46.19 -31.88 8.33
C PHE A 89 -44.90 -32.42 8.90
N VAL A 90 -44.81 -33.75 9.09
CA VAL A 90 -43.57 -34.42 9.49
C VAL A 90 -42.45 -34.02 8.53
N SER A 91 -42.71 -34.11 7.23
CA SER A 91 -41.76 -33.69 6.19
C SER A 91 -41.36 -32.20 6.27
N LYS A 92 -42.27 -31.30 6.65
CA LYS A 92 -41.95 -29.86 6.78
C LYS A 92 -41.11 -29.56 8.02
N ILE A 93 -41.40 -30.22 9.15
CA ILE A 93 -40.62 -30.10 10.39
C ILE A 93 -39.23 -30.68 10.18
N GLU A 94 -39.12 -31.85 9.58
CA GLU A 94 -37.82 -32.47 9.25
C GLU A 94 -36.97 -31.59 8.33
N LYS A 95 -37.61 -30.88 7.39
CA LYS A 95 -36.93 -29.94 6.52
C LYS A 95 -36.40 -28.72 7.30
N GLU A 96 -37.22 -28.06 8.10
CA GLU A 96 -36.78 -26.88 8.88
C GLU A 96 -35.76 -27.25 9.97
N GLU A 97 -35.86 -28.45 10.58
CA GLU A 97 -34.82 -28.96 11.49
C GLU A 97 -33.50 -29.19 10.76
N ARG A 98 -33.53 -29.76 9.54
CA ARG A 98 -32.33 -29.94 8.73
C ARG A 98 -31.69 -28.60 8.36
N GLU A 99 -32.49 -27.64 7.88
CA GLU A 99 -32.01 -26.29 7.53
C GLU A 99 -31.37 -25.58 8.74
N TYR A 100 -31.94 -25.72 9.94
CA TYR A 100 -31.35 -25.20 11.17
C TYR A 100 -30.05 -25.92 11.57
N LEU A 101 -30.03 -27.26 11.52
CA LEU A 101 -28.83 -28.04 11.87
C LEU A 101 -27.68 -27.78 10.89
N ASP A 102 -27.96 -27.66 9.59
CA ASP A 102 -26.98 -27.33 8.56
C ASP A 102 -26.41 -25.91 8.80
N ALA A 103 -27.27 -24.93 9.11
CA ALA A 103 -26.84 -23.58 9.45
C ALA A 103 -25.96 -23.55 10.70
N LEU A 104 -26.35 -24.27 11.75
CA LEU A 104 -25.59 -24.39 13.00
C LEU A 104 -24.24 -25.09 12.80
N HIS A 105 -24.20 -26.14 11.97
CA HIS A 105 -22.97 -26.83 11.62
C HIS A 105 -21.99 -25.89 10.91
N ASN A 106 -22.47 -25.16 9.90
CA ASN A 106 -21.65 -24.21 9.15
C ASN A 106 -21.13 -23.06 10.03
N GLU A 107 -21.96 -22.53 10.94
CA GLU A 107 -21.54 -21.54 11.93
C GLU A 107 -20.42 -22.08 12.82
N ARG A 108 -20.58 -23.29 13.39
CA ARG A 108 -19.55 -23.90 14.24
C ARG A 108 -18.25 -24.19 13.50
N ALA A 109 -18.34 -24.69 12.28
CA ALA A 109 -17.17 -24.93 11.44
C ALA A 109 -16.41 -23.62 11.15
N ALA A 110 -17.13 -22.50 10.95
CA ALA A 110 -16.52 -21.18 10.80
C ALA A 110 -15.88 -20.68 12.11
N GLU A 111 -16.52 -20.89 13.27
CA GLU A 111 -15.97 -20.54 14.59
C GLU A 111 -14.70 -21.34 14.92
N GLU A 112 -14.64 -22.62 14.54
CA GLU A 112 -13.44 -23.44 14.68
C GLU A 112 -12.29 -22.93 13.81
N LYS A 113 -12.57 -22.56 12.55
CA LYS A 113 -11.59 -21.92 11.65
C LYS A 113 -11.12 -20.57 12.20
N GLU A 114 -12.02 -19.77 12.77
CA GLU A 114 -11.69 -18.47 13.38
C GLU A 114 -10.68 -18.66 14.51
N ARG A 115 -10.96 -19.57 15.44
CA ARG A 115 -10.07 -19.89 16.57
C ARG A 115 -8.71 -20.41 16.10
N TYR A 116 -8.69 -21.31 15.11
CA TYR A 116 -7.44 -21.81 14.54
C TYR A 116 -6.58 -20.69 13.92
N LEU A 117 -7.21 -19.78 13.17
CA LEU A 117 -6.52 -18.62 12.59
C LEU A 117 -6.01 -17.67 13.67
N GLU A 118 -6.78 -17.42 14.74
CA GLU A 118 -6.34 -16.58 15.86
C GLU A 118 -5.13 -17.17 16.60
N GLU A 119 -5.11 -18.48 16.82
CA GLU A 119 -3.97 -19.20 17.40
C GLU A 119 -2.74 -19.12 16.48
N THR A 120 -2.91 -19.41 15.19
CA THR A 120 -1.83 -19.32 14.18
C THR A 120 -1.26 -17.91 14.08
N ILE A 121 -2.12 -16.87 14.16
CA ILE A 121 -1.68 -15.47 14.17
C ILE A 121 -0.84 -15.18 15.41
N ALA A 122 -1.26 -15.63 16.60
CA ALA A 122 -0.50 -15.40 17.82
C ALA A 122 0.89 -16.08 17.78
N GLU A 123 0.97 -17.30 17.26
CA GLU A 123 2.24 -18.00 17.04
C GLU A 123 3.14 -17.25 16.05
N THR A 124 2.57 -16.82 14.93
CA THR A 124 3.28 -16.08 13.88
C THR A 124 3.78 -14.73 14.40
N GLU A 125 3.00 -14.03 15.23
CA GLU A 125 3.40 -12.76 15.88
C GLU A 125 4.60 -12.96 16.81
N ASN A 126 4.60 -14.03 17.61
CA ASN A 126 5.75 -14.38 18.45
C ASN A 126 7.00 -14.64 17.60
N ARG A 127 6.85 -15.37 16.48
CA ARG A 127 7.96 -15.66 15.57
C ARG A 127 8.49 -14.39 14.90
N VAL A 128 7.62 -13.48 14.48
CA VAL A 128 8.00 -12.16 13.94
C VAL A 128 8.75 -11.34 14.98
N ALA A 129 8.32 -11.34 16.25
CA ALA A 129 9.02 -10.62 17.32
C ALA A 129 10.43 -11.16 17.58
N GLU A 130 10.60 -12.49 17.58
CA GLU A 130 11.90 -13.14 17.70
C GLU A 130 12.82 -12.80 16.52
N LEU A 131 12.34 -12.95 15.29
CA LEU A 131 13.08 -12.64 14.06
C LEU A 131 13.43 -11.15 13.96
N THR A 132 12.58 -10.27 14.48
CA THR A 132 12.87 -8.83 14.60
C THR A 132 14.06 -8.59 15.52
N THR A 133 14.12 -9.30 16.65
CA THR A 133 15.25 -9.20 17.59
C THR A 133 16.55 -9.69 16.94
N GLN A 134 16.52 -10.83 16.26
CA GLN A 134 17.67 -11.38 15.52
C GLN A 134 18.12 -10.46 14.38
N THR A 135 17.17 -9.87 13.64
CA THR A 135 17.45 -8.90 12.58
C THR A 135 18.13 -7.65 13.13
N ASN A 136 17.65 -7.13 14.27
CA ASN A 136 18.27 -5.98 14.93
C ASN A 136 19.70 -6.29 15.41
N GLN A 137 19.93 -7.50 15.93
CA GLN A 137 21.28 -7.96 16.30
C GLN A 137 22.19 -8.04 15.08
N TYR A 138 21.72 -8.62 13.97
CA TYR A 138 22.44 -8.69 12.71
C TYR A 138 22.82 -7.30 12.16
N VAL A 139 21.89 -6.35 12.20
CA VAL A 139 22.15 -4.94 11.80
C VAL A 139 23.22 -4.31 12.69
N ASN A 140 23.15 -4.52 14.01
CA ASN A 140 24.16 -4.01 14.94
C ASN A 140 25.56 -4.60 14.67
N LEU A 141 25.64 -5.92 14.42
CA LEU A 141 26.92 -6.56 14.06
C LEU A 141 27.49 -6.00 12.75
N LYS A 142 26.64 -5.73 11.75
CA LYS A 142 27.06 -5.04 10.52
C LYS A 142 27.63 -3.65 10.80
N GLU A 143 26.99 -2.86 11.66
CA GLU A 143 27.50 -1.55 12.06
C GLU A 143 28.84 -1.65 12.78
N GLN A 144 29.01 -2.62 13.68
CA GLN A 144 30.29 -2.87 14.36
C GLN A 144 31.39 -3.26 13.36
N SER A 145 31.07 -4.11 12.38
CA SER A 145 31.97 -4.49 11.29
C SER A 145 32.39 -3.28 10.46
N GLU A 146 31.44 -2.43 10.07
CA GLU A 146 31.74 -1.17 9.36
C GLU A 146 32.62 -0.23 10.17
N GLN A 147 32.38 -0.10 11.48
CA GLN A 147 33.22 0.72 12.37
C GLN A 147 34.63 0.16 12.50
N LEU A 148 34.77 -1.18 12.60
CA LEU A 148 36.07 -1.84 12.62
C LEU A 148 36.83 -1.56 11.33
N TYR A 149 36.18 -1.75 10.17
CA TYR A 149 36.79 -1.46 8.88
C TYR A 149 37.18 0.01 8.72
N LYS A 150 36.35 0.94 9.18
CA LYS A 150 36.71 2.37 9.19
C LYS A 150 37.97 2.60 10.00
N LYS A 151 38.10 2.05 11.21
CA LYS A 151 39.31 2.22 12.04
C LYS A 151 40.57 1.63 11.38
N VAL A 152 40.44 0.47 10.73
CA VAL A 152 41.56 -0.25 10.13
C VAL A 152 41.99 0.37 8.80
N PHE A 153 41.03 0.72 7.96
CA PHE A 153 41.25 1.19 6.59
C PHE A 153 41.04 2.69 6.39
N ASP A 154 41.02 3.49 7.48
CA ASP A 154 40.96 4.95 7.35
C ASP A 154 42.24 5.47 6.68
N GLY A 155 42.03 6.33 5.68
CA GLY A 155 43.09 6.88 4.84
C GLY A 155 43.48 6.00 3.63
N PRO A 156 44.38 6.51 2.77
CA PRO A 156 44.84 5.77 1.59
C PRO A 156 45.54 4.48 2.02
N THR A 157 45.35 3.42 1.24
CA THR A 157 45.96 2.10 1.50
C THR A 157 46.84 1.69 0.31
N PRO A 158 48.04 2.30 0.16
CA PRO A 158 48.88 2.09 -1.02
C PRO A 158 49.31 0.62 -1.22
N GLU A 159 49.36 -0.17 -0.15
CA GLU A 159 49.65 -1.60 -0.20
C GLU A 159 48.49 -2.45 -0.73
N PHE A 160 47.27 -1.89 -0.77
CA PHE A 160 46.03 -2.56 -1.17
C PHE A 160 45.22 -1.68 -2.15
N PRO A 161 45.75 -1.39 -3.36
CA PRO A 161 45.12 -0.47 -4.31
C PRO A 161 43.72 -0.92 -4.77
N GLU A 162 43.47 -2.23 -4.77
CA GLU A 162 42.16 -2.84 -5.04
C GLU A 162 41.09 -2.42 -4.01
N LYS A 163 41.44 -2.25 -2.73
CA LYS A 163 40.52 -1.75 -1.70
C LYS A 163 40.15 -0.29 -1.97
N ASP A 164 41.12 0.54 -2.33
CA ASP A 164 40.90 1.96 -2.62
C ASP A 164 40.00 2.12 -3.87
N GLN A 165 40.17 1.27 -4.89
CA GLN A 165 39.28 1.23 -6.06
C GLN A 165 37.84 0.88 -5.69
N MET A 166 37.63 -0.14 -4.83
CA MET A 166 36.29 -0.53 -4.38
C MET A 166 35.63 0.54 -3.49
N GLU A 167 36.41 1.27 -2.70
CA GLU A 167 35.90 2.39 -1.89
C GLU A 167 35.38 3.54 -2.76
N VAL A 168 36.10 3.85 -3.84
CA VAL A 168 35.65 4.80 -4.87
C VAL A 168 34.37 4.30 -5.56
N ALA A 169 34.31 3.01 -5.92
CA ALA A 169 33.10 2.43 -6.53
C ALA A 169 31.88 2.51 -5.60
N VAL A 170 32.05 2.21 -4.30
CA VAL A 170 30.98 2.39 -3.30
C VAL A 170 30.57 3.85 -3.18
N GLN A 171 31.51 4.79 -3.21
CA GLN A 171 31.18 6.21 -3.14
C GLN A 171 30.35 6.65 -4.36
N HIS A 172 30.75 6.27 -5.57
CA HIS A 172 29.96 6.53 -6.78
C HIS A 172 28.56 5.90 -6.73
N ALA A 173 28.45 4.65 -6.27
CA ALA A 173 27.16 3.99 -6.14
C ALA A 173 26.25 4.65 -5.08
N LYS A 174 26.82 5.19 -3.99
CA LYS A 174 26.08 5.98 -3.01
C LYS A 174 25.54 7.27 -3.59
N ASP A 175 26.38 8.00 -4.32
CA ASP A 175 26.01 9.27 -4.94
C ASP A 175 24.89 9.03 -5.98
N PHE A 176 25.02 7.99 -6.80
CA PHE A 176 23.99 7.57 -7.77
C PHE A 176 22.67 7.17 -7.09
N PHE A 177 22.74 6.38 -6.00
CA PHE A 177 21.55 6.01 -5.24
C PHE A 177 20.86 7.22 -4.60
N ALA A 178 21.62 8.16 -4.03
CA ALA A 178 21.07 9.37 -3.43
C ALA A 178 20.35 10.24 -4.46
N GLU A 179 20.93 10.39 -5.66
CA GLU A 179 20.30 11.10 -6.78
C GLU A 179 19.01 10.40 -7.23
N ALA A 180 19.06 9.08 -7.44
CA ALA A 180 17.90 8.29 -7.85
C ALA A 180 16.77 8.33 -6.80
N GLN A 181 17.10 8.27 -5.51
CA GLN A 181 16.15 8.36 -4.40
C GLN A 181 15.50 9.75 -4.35
N SER A 182 16.30 10.82 -4.49
CA SER A 182 15.78 12.19 -4.53
C SER A 182 14.78 12.38 -5.67
N ARG A 183 15.14 11.89 -6.87
CA ARG A 183 14.27 11.93 -8.04
C ARG A 183 12.98 11.13 -7.85
N CYS A 184 13.08 9.89 -7.36
CA CYS A 184 11.90 9.05 -7.07
C CYS A 184 10.96 9.71 -6.06
N THR A 185 11.51 10.36 -5.03
CA THR A 185 10.71 11.06 -4.03
C THR A 185 9.97 12.24 -4.65
N SER A 186 10.67 13.06 -5.43
CA SER A 186 10.06 14.19 -6.15
C SER A 186 8.96 13.75 -7.11
N ASP A 187 9.20 12.68 -7.88
CA ASP A 187 8.23 12.17 -8.86
C ASP A 187 6.97 11.62 -8.21
N GLN A 188 7.09 10.94 -7.06
CA GLN A 188 5.95 10.43 -6.29
C GLN A 188 5.15 11.56 -5.62
N GLU A 189 5.82 12.61 -5.14
CA GLU A 189 5.14 13.78 -4.57
C GLU A 189 4.39 14.56 -5.65
N ALA A 190 5.02 14.79 -6.81
CA ALA A 190 4.38 15.39 -7.98
C ALA A 190 3.17 14.56 -8.45
N GLU A 191 3.26 13.22 -8.48
CA GLU A 191 2.11 12.35 -8.81
C GLU A 191 0.93 12.56 -7.83
N LYS A 192 1.21 12.61 -6.52
CA LYS A 192 0.18 12.83 -5.50
C LYS A 192 -0.51 14.19 -5.67
N LEU A 193 0.25 15.24 -5.95
CA LEU A 193 -0.27 16.58 -6.21
C LEU A 193 -1.14 16.61 -7.48
N MET A 194 -0.65 16.01 -8.57
CA MET A 194 -1.37 15.87 -9.84
C MET A 194 -2.68 15.08 -9.68
N PHE A 195 -2.67 14.00 -8.91
CA PHE A 195 -3.87 13.22 -8.63
C PHE A 195 -4.92 14.01 -7.85
N ARG A 196 -4.48 14.82 -6.87
CA ARG A 196 -5.38 15.73 -6.13
C ARG A 196 -5.92 16.84 -7.04
N ALA A 197 -5.07 17.39 -7.90
CA ALA A 197 -5.47 18.40 -8.87
C ALA A 197 -6.52 17.84 -9.86
N GLU A 198 -6.30 16.65 -10.40
CA GLU A 198 -7.23 15.96 -11.30
C GLU A 198 -8.61 15.81 -10.67
N LYS A 199 -8.67 15.32 -9.41
CA LYS A 199 -9.92 15.22 -8.65
C LYS A 199 -10.59 16.57 -8.46
N SER A 200 -9.81 17.62 -8.19
CA SER A 200 -10.33 18.97 -7.99
C SER A 200 -10.92 19.54 -9.29
N VAL A 201 -10.25 19.35 -10.43
CA VAL A 201 -10.78 19.75 -11.74
C VAL A 201 -12.02 18.92 -12.10
N ALA A 202 -12.03 17.62 -11.84
CA ALA A 202 -13.19 16.76 -12.07
C ALA A 202 -14.43 17.23 -11.28
N ASN A 203 -14.23 17.61 -10.01
CA ASN A 203 -15.29 18.21 -9.19
C ASN A 203 -15.75 19.55 -9.76
N ALA A 204 -14.83 20.38 -10.25
CA ALA A 204 -15.18 21.65 -10.90
C ALA A 204 -16.02 21.46 -12.16
N VAL A 205 -15.69 20.45 -12.99
CA VAL A 205 -16.50 20.06 -14.16
C VAL A 205 -17.90 19.66 -13.71
N ARG A 206 -18.02 18.84 -12.65
CA ARG A 206 -19.32 18.43 -12.09
C ARG A 206 -20.16 19.63 -11.64
N PHE A 207 -19.57 20.57 -10.90
CA PHE A 207 -20.28 21.78 -10.48
C PHE A 207 -20.72 22.65 -11.68
N CYS A 208 -19.93 22.72 -12.75
CA CYS A 208 -20.35 23.41 -13.97
C CYS A 208 -21.54 22.72 -14.66
N VAL A 209 -21.60 21.38 -14.64
CA VAL A 209 -22.75 20.62 -15.16
C VAL A 209 -23.99 20.86 -14.31
N GLU A 210 -23.85 20.85 -12.98
CA GLU A 210 -24.95 21.15 -12.06
C GLU A 210 -25.48 22.58 -12.25
N ALA A 211 -24.58 23.56 -12.42
CA ALA A 211 -24.94 24.94 -12.77
C ALA A 211 -25.71 25.04 -14.09
N LEU A 212 -25.24 24.39 -15.17
CA LEU A 212 -25.94 24.33 -16.45
C LEU A 212 -27.32 23.64 -16.35
N SER A 213 -27.44 22.63 -15.49
CA SER A 213 -28.71 21.95 -15.25
C SER A 213 -29.71 22.85 -14.52
N ALA A 214 -29.25 23.62 -13.52
CA ALA A 214 -30.05 24.58 -12.77
C ALA A 214 -30.54 25.73 -13.66
N SER A 215 -29.67 26.27 -14.52
CA SER A 215 -30.07 27.29 -15.52
C SER A 215 -31.11 26.77 -16.52
N SER A 216 -31.15 25.46 -16.78
CA SER A 216 -32.14 24.85 -17.68
C SER A 216 -33.50 24.67 -17.00
N TRP A 217 -33.54 24.59 -15.67
CA TRP A 217 -34.77 24.55 -14.87
C TRP A 217 -35.40 25.94 -14.70
N ASP A 218 -34.61 27.01 -14.72
CA ASP A 218 -35.13 28.39 -14.63
C ASP A 218 -36.02 28.74 -15.84
N VAL A 219 -35.65 28.27 -17.05
CA VAL A 219 -36.43 28.40 -18.29
C VAL A 219 -37.83 27.76 -18.20
N TRP A 220 -38.07 26.84 -17.26
CA TRP A 220 -39.36 26.18 -17.02
C TRP A 220 -40.12 26.70 -15.78
N GLY A 221 -39.74 27.88 -15.26
CA GLY A 221 -40.40 28.52 -14.12
C GLY A 221 -39.73 28.28 -12.76
N GLY A 222 -38.40 28.10 -12.76
CA GLY A 222 -37.59 27.76 -11.58
C GLY A 222 -37.29 28.90 -10.59
N GLY A 223 -37.33 30.16 -11.01
CA GLY A 223 -37.27 31.32 -10.11
C GLY A 223 -35.97 31.46 -9.30
N THR A 224 -36.01 32.28 -8.24
CA THR A 224 -34.85 32.70 -7.41
C THR A 224 -34.04 31.56 -6.78
N VAL A 225 -34.62 30.36 -6.67
CA VAL A 225 -33.94 29.17 -6.12
C VAL A 225 -32.98 28.56 -7.14
N ALA A 226 -33.34 28.55 -8.43
CA ALA A 226 -32.47 28.07 -9.51
C ALA A 226 -31.22 28.97 -9.65
N ASP A 227 -31.41 30.29 -9.60
CA ASP A 227 -30.32 31.27 -9.59
C ASP A 227 -29.34 31.08 -8.42
N MET A 228 -29.87 30.77 -7.23
CA MET A 228 -29.05 30.57 -6.04
C MET A 228 -28.20 29.29 -6.15
N ILE A 229 -28.78 28.20 -6.66
CA ILE A 229 -28.08 26.93 -6.91
C ILE A 229 -27.01 27.11 -7.99
N GLU A 230 -27.32 27.84 -9.07
CA GLU A 230 -26.36 28.12 -10.14
C GLU A 230 -25.15 28.90 -9.61
N ARG A 231 -25.37 29.99 -8.86
CA ARG A 231 -24.29 30.81 -8.31
C ARG A 231 -23.45 30.07 -7.28
N ASP A 232 -24.07 29.26 -6.44
CA ASP A 232 -23.35 28.41 -5.47
C ASP A 232 -22.45 27.39 -6.18
N ASN A 233 -22.97 26.70 -7.20
CA ASN A 233 -22.20 25.76 -7.99
C ASN A 233 -21.05 26.42 -8.76
N LEU A 234 -21.27 27.61 -9.34
CA LEU A 234 -20.18 28.38 -9.99
C LEU A 234 -19.12 28.82 -8.99
N SER A 235 -19.51 29.23 -7.79
CA SER A 235 -18.58 29.56 -6.69
C SER A 235 -17.73 28.34 -6.29
N LYS A 236 -18.36 27.18 -6.13
CA LYS A 236 -17.68 25.91 -5.84
C LYS A 236 -16.74 25.50 -6.97
N ALA A 237 -17.15 25.66 -8.23
CA ALA A 237 -16.29 25.44 -9.40
C ALA A 237 -15.06 26.36 -9.36
N LYS A 238 -15.24 27.65 -9.06
CA LYS A 238 -14.12 28.60 -8.95
C LYS A 238 -13.12 28.21 -7.85
N SER A 239 -13.63 27.87 -6.66
CA SER A 239 -12.80 27.48 -5.53
C SER A 239 -11.98 26.21 -5.82
N THR A 240 -12.63 25.18 -6.37
CA THR A 240 -11.97 23.91 -6.72
C THR A 240 -10.94 24.05 -7.83
N VAL A 241 -11.15 24.92 -8.82
CA VAL A 241 -10.15 25.20 -9.86
C VAL A 241 -8.96 25.96 -9.31
N SER A 242 -9.20 26.94 -8.44
CA SER A 242 -8.11 27.68 -7.80
C SER A 242 -7.22 26.75 -6.98
N GLN A 243 -7.83 25.80 -6.25
CA GLN A 243 -7.12 24.74 -5.56
C GLN A 243 -6.35 23.84 -6.53
N ALA A 244 -6.95 23.46 -7.66
CA ALA A 244 -6.27 22.66 -8.67
C ALA A 244 -5.03 23.39 -9.23
N GLN A 245 -5.15 24.67 -9.57
CA GLN A 245 -4.05 25.48 -10.10
C GLN A 245 -2.88 25.57 -9.12
N MET A 246 -3.16 25.78 -7.83
CA MET A 246 -2.12 25.77 -6.79
C MET A 246 -1.40 24.42 -6.72
N LEU A 247 -2.15 23.30 -6.74
CA LEU A 247 -1.59 21.95 -6.71
C LEU A 247 -0.75 21.65 -7.97
N LEU A 248 -1.20 22.08 -9.14
CA LEU A 248 -0.47 21.95 -10.39
C LEU A 248 0.83 22.77 -10.38
N GLY A 249 0.80 23.99 -9.84
CA GLY A 249 2.00 24.81 -9.65
C GLY A 249 3.03 24.10 -8.76
N GLN A 250 2.60 23.58 -7.61
CA GLN A 250 3.47 22.80 -6.71
C GLN A 250 4.03 21.54 -7.39
N ALA A 251 3.25 20.87 -8.24
CA ALA A 251 3.72 19.70 -8.98
C ALA A 251 4.79 20.08 -10.02
N ILE A 252 4.62 21.20 -10.71
CA ILE A 252 5.60 21.74 -11.67
C ILE A 252 6.90 22.11 -10.95
N ASP A 253 6.83 22.76 -9.78
CA ASP A 253 8.01 23.13 -8.99
C ASP A 253 8.84 21.92 -8.54
N LEU A 254 8.22 20.74 -8.41
CA LEU A 254 8.90 19.48 -8.08
C LEU A 254 9.42 18.74 -9.31
N GLN A 255 8.79 18.93 -10.47
CA GLN A 255 9.11 18.19 -11.69
C GLN A 255 8.90 19.06 -12.93
N ASP A 256 9.99 19.63 -13.43
CA ASP A 256 10.03 20.50 -14.62
C ASP A 256 9.52 19.82 -15.89
N ALA A 257 9.50 18.48 -15.94
CA ALA A 257 8.94 17.73 -17.06
C ALA A 257 7.41 17.84 -17.18
N ILE A 258 6.72 18.30 -16.13
CA ILE A 258 5.28 18.57 -16.16
C ILE A 258 5.06 19.88 -16.91
N GLY A 259 4.35 19.79 -18.05
CA GLY A 259 4.07 20.95 -18.88
C GLY A 259 3.17 21.99 -18.18
N PRO A 260 3.25 23.28 -18.56
CA PRO A 260 2.41 24.32 -17.99
C PRO A 260 0.93 24.12 -18.36
N PHE A 261 0.05 24.43 -17.41
CA PHE A 261 -1.41 24.38 -17.58
C PHE A 261 -1.99 25.77 -17.84
N ASP A 262 -3.05 25.81 -18.63
CA ASP A 262 -3.74 27.06 -18.96
C ASP A 262 -4.59 27.54 -17.78
N ASN A 263 -4.56 28.84 -17.52
CA ASN A 263 -5.40 29.44 -16.49
C ASN A 263 -6.85 29.53 -16.96
N VAL A 264 -7.71 28.63 -16.44
CA VAL A 264 -9.16 28.66 -16.67
C VAL A 264 -9.79 29.80 -15.87
N LYS A 265 -10.52 30.69 -16.55
CA LYS A 265 -11.30 31.76 -15.90
C LYS A 265 -12.75 31.28 -15.73
N VAL A 266 -13.20 31.14 -14.48
CA VAL A 266 -14.58 30.75 -14.16
C VAL A 266 -15.53 31.94 -14.27
N ALA A 267 -16.67 31.76 -14.94
CA ALA A 267 -17.72 32.77 -15.00
C ALA A 267 -18.37 32.99 -13.62
N GLY A 268 -18.20 34.21 -13.07
CA GLY A 268 -18.92 34.71 -11.89
C GLY A 268 -18.12 34.71 -10.57
N GLY A 269 -17.98 35.91 -9.98
CA GLY A 269 -17.68 36.11 -8.54
C GLY A 269 -16.27 36.58 -8.18
N HIS A 270 -15.93 37.82 -8.54
CA HIS A 270 -14.86 38.73 -8.04
C HIS A 270 -13.45 38.18 -7.76
N THR A 271 -12.49 38.61 -8.57
CA THR A 271 -11.32 39.41 -8.17
C THR A 271 -10.88 40.20 -9.40
N THR A 272 -10.97 41.53 -9.31
CA THR A 272 -10.41 42.53 -10.24
C THR A 272 -10.76 42.39 -11.73
N ASP A 273 -12.01 42.66 -12.11
CA ASP A 273 -12.28 43.39 -13.35
C ASP A 273 -13.53 44.26 -13.17
N ILE A 274 -13.26 45.55 -13.00
CA ILE A 274 -14.24 46.63 -12.89
C ILE A 274 -14.75 46.91 -14.30
N PHE A 275 -15.68 46.09 -14.81
CA PHE A 275 -16.57 46.44 -15.93
C PHE A 275 -17.81 45.54 -15.89
N LEU A 276 -18.77 45.85 -15.02
CA LEU A 276 -20.12 45.28 -15.07
C LEU A 276 -21.13 46.42 -14.92
N ASP A 277 -21.46 47.04 -16.05
CA ASP A 277 -22.63 47.87 -16.21
C ASP A 277 -23.75 46.99 -16.80
N ASN A 278 -24.85 46.83 -16.05
CA ASN A 278 -26.19 46.41 -16.47
C ASN A 278 -26.41 45.00 -17.13
N PRO A 279 -27.67 44.50 -17.18
CA PRO A 279 -27.96 43.07 -17.22
C PRO A 279 -27.74 42.49 -18.62
N VAL A 280 -26.56 41.92 -18.77
CA VAL A 280 -26.22 40.92 -19.78
C VAL A 280 -27.31 39.84 -19.74
N SER A 281 -28.07 39.72 -20.83
CA SER A 281 -29.22 38.82 -20.93
C SER A 281 -28.91 37.41 -20.42
N ASP A 282 -29.90 36.72 -19.84
CA ASP A 282 -29.77 35.32 -19.37
C ASP A 282 -29.04 34.41 -20.39
N TYR A 283 -29.27 34.66 -21.68
CA TYR A 283 -28.57 34.02 -22.80
C TYR A 283 -27.03 34.18 -22.77
N GLU A 284 -26.53 35.38 -22.52
CA GLU A 284 -25.10 35.69 -22.49
C GLU A 284 -24.41 35.15 -21.22
N PHE A 285 -25.11 35.11 -20.09
CA PHE A 285 -24.61 34.48 -18.87
C PHE A 285 -24.50 32.96 -19.05
N ARG A 286 -25.56 32.31 -19.54
CA ARG A 286 -25.54 30.88 -19.88
C ARG A 286 -24.44 30.53 -20.89
N LYS A 287 -24.18 31.40 -21.86
CA LYS A 287 -23.05 31.23 -22.80
C LYS A 287 -21.71 31.22 -22.06
N LYS A 288 -21.47 32.13 -21.12
CA LYS A 288 -20.24 32.16 -20.30
C LYS A 288 -20.08 30.91 -19.42
N VAL A 289 -21.16 30.39 -18.86
CA VAL A 289 -21.14 29.14 -18.10
C VAL A 289 -20.79 27.95 -18.99
N LYS A 290 -21.36 27.90 -20.20
CA LYS A 290 -21.02 26.87 -21.20
C LYS A 290 -19.55 26.96 -21.63
N ASP A 291 -19.02 28.16 -21.87
CA ASP A 291 -17.62 28.37 -22.21
C ASP A 291 -16.69 27.93 -21.07
N THR A 292 -17.05 28.25 -19.82
CA THR A 292 -16.34 27.79 -18.61
C THR A 292 -16.31 26.27 -18.52
N TYR A 293 -17.45 25.61 -18.75
CA TYR A 293 -17.53 24.14 -18.78
C TYR A 293 -16.61 23.53 -19.84
N VAL A 294 -16.59 24.08 -21.05
CA VAL A 294 -15.71 23.60 -22.14
C VAL A 294 -14.24 23.75 -21.74
N GLN A 295 -13.84 24.91 -21.22
CA GLN A 295 -12.46 25.13 -20.74
C GLN A 295 -12.09 24.16 -19.61
N MET A 296 -13.01 23.92 -18.67
CA MET A 296 -12.79 23.00 -17.56
C MET A 296 -12.56 21.56 -18.02
N ARG A 297 -13.33 21.13 -19.03
CA ARG A 297 -13.17 19.80 -19.62
C ARG A 297 -11.86 19.64 -20.36
N LEU A 298 -11.43 20.67 -21.08
CA LEU A 298 -10.12 20.68 -21.75
C LEU A 298 -8.97 20.61 -20.73
N LEU A 299 -9.06 21.41 -19.65
CA LEU A 299 -8.11 21.33 -18.54
C LEU A 299 -8.11 19.94 -17.91
N HIS A 300 -9.28 19.37 -17.62
CA HIS A 300 -9.41 18.04 -17.03
C HIS A 300 -8.72 16.98 -17.90
N GLN A 301 -8.99 16.98 -19.21
CA GLN A 301 -8.36 16.06 -20.15
C GLN A 301 -6.83 16.24 -20.19
N LYS A 302 -6.33 17.48 -20.20
CA LYS A 302 -4.90 17.78 -20.17
C LYS A 302 -4.24 17.28 -18.88
N VAL A 303 -4.86 17.53 -17.73
CA VAL A 303 -4.38 17.06 -16.42
C VAL A 303 -4.40 15.54 -16.35
N GLN A 304 -5.40 14.87 -16.91
CA GLN A 304 -5.45 13.40 -16.96
C GLN A 304 -4.32 12.81 -17.79
N LEU A 305 -4.05 13.36 -18.98
CA LEU A 305 -2.96 12.92 -19.84
C LEU A 305 -1.60 13.11 -19.15
N GLU A 306 -1.39 14.28 -18.54
CA GLU A 306 -0.14 14.57 -17.85
C GLU A 306 0.03 13.73 -16.57
N LEU A 307 -1.05 13.43 -15.84
CA LEU A 307 -1.03 12.51 -14.70
C LEU A 307 -0.65 11.09 -15.13
N GLN A 308 -1.11 10.62 -16.30
CA GLN A 308 -0.69 9.33 -16.84
C GLN A 308 0.80 9.34 -17.19
N ALA A 309 1.31 10.41 -17.81
CA ALA A 309 2.72 10.57 -18.08
C ALA A 309 3.56 10.62 -16.78
N GLN A 310 3.11 11.37 -15.76
CA GLN A 310 3.77 11.45 -14.47
C GLN A 310 3.79 10.11 -13.74
N ARG A 311 2.73 9.30 -13.85
CA ARG A 311 2.72 7.93 -13.32
C ARG A 311 3.79 7.04 -13.97
N GLY A 312 3.96 7.17 -15.29
CA GLY A 312 5.06 6.50 -16.00
C GLY A 312 6.42 6.91 -15.45
N ARG A 313 6.67 8.22 -15.33
CA ARG A 313 7.92 8.76 -14.75
C ARG A 313 8.14 8.32 -13.30
N ALA A 314 7.10 8.33 -12.46
CA ALA A 314 7.18 7.87 -11.08
C ALA A 314 7.52 6.36 -10.99
N LEU A 315 6.96 5.54 -11.89
CA LEU A 315 7.30 4.13 -11.98
C LEU A 315 8.74 3.91 -12.45
N ASP A 316 9.18 4.61 -13.50
CA ASP A 316 10.54 4.51 -14.03
C ASP A 316 11.57 4.98 -13.00
N SER A 317 11.31 6.11 -12.32
CA SER A 317 12.19 6.63 -11.27
C SER A 317 12.29 5.68 -10.07
N LYS A 318 11.20 4.99 -9.72
CA LYS A 318 11.19 3.94 -8.70
C LYS A 318 12.03 2.74 -9.11
N ASN A 319 11.89 2.26 -10.34
CA ASN A 319 12.70 1.15 -10.85
C ASN A 319 14.19 1.51 -10.84
N ASN A 320 14.54 2.72 -11.32
CA ASN A 320 15.91 3.23 -11.29
C ASN A 320 16.46 3.33 -9.86
N MET A 321 15.64 3.73 -8.88
CA MET A 321 16.03 3.77 -7.47
C MET A 321 16.31 2.36 -6.91
N GLU A 322 15.47 1.37 -7.23
CA GLU A 322 15.71 -0.02 -6.80
C GLU A 322 16.95 -0.61 -7.48
N ASP A 323 17.19 -0.32 -8.76
CA ASP A 323 18.41 -0.72 -9.47
C ASP A 323 19.65 -0.07 -8.85
N ALA A 324 19.61 1.24 -8.54
CA ALA A 324 20.69 1.95 -7.88
C ALA A 324 20.96 1.39 -6.47
N LYS A 325 19.91 1.01 -5.74
CA LYS A 325 20.00 0.36 -4.44
C LYS A 325 20.68 -1.01 -4.54
N ALA A 326 20.32 -1.81 -5.55
CA ALA A 326 20.95 -3.09 -5.82
C ALA A 326 22.44 -2.92 -6.19
N GLN A 327 22.78 -1.93 -7.02
CA GLN A 327 24.17 -1.60 -7.35
C GLN A 327 24.98 -1.18 -6.12
N LEU A 328 24.40 -0.35 -5.24
CA LEU A 328 25.04 0.03 -3.98
C LEU A 328 25.26 -1.17 -3.06
N ALA A 329 24.28 -2.07 -2.97
CA ALA A 329 24.42 -3.31 -2.19
C ALA A 329 25.54 -4.21 -2.75
N ALA A 330 25.59 -4.38 -4.07
CA ALA A 330 26.64 -5.15 -4.75
C ALA A 330 28.04 -4.53 -4.53
N ALA A 331 28.18 -3.21 -4.70
CA ALA A 331 29.45 -2.52 -4.48
C ALA A 331 29.93 -2.64 -3.02
N ARG A 332 29.02 -2.56 -2.05
CA ARG A 332 29.34 -2.78 -0.63
C ARG A 332 29.79 -4.21 -0.36
N ALA A 333 29.13 -5.20 -0.95
CA ALA A 333 29.49 -6.60 -0.80
C ALA A 333 30.88 -6.89 -1.38
N GLU A 334 31.23 -6.34 -2.54
CA GLU A 334 32.57 -6.46 -3.12
C GLU A 334 33.63 -5.77 -2.27
N LEU A 335 33.36 -4.57 -1.75
CA LEU A 335 34.28 -3.89 -0.83
C LEU A 335 34.52 -4.70 0.45
N GLU A 336 33.47 -5.30 1.01
CA GLU A 336 33.59 -6.17 2.18
C GLU A 336 34.37 -7.46 1.88
N LYS A 337 34.16 -8.04 0.69
CA LYS A 337 34.93 -9.21 0.22
C LYS A 337 36.41 -8.87 0.10
N VAL A 338 36.77 -7.77 -0.57
CA VAL A 338 38.17 -7.34 -0.69
C VAL A 338 38.80 -7.07 0.68
N ARG A 339 38.05 -6.44 1.60
CA ARG A 339 38.55 -6.22 2.97
C ARG A 339 38.81 -7.53 3.70
N ARG A 340 37.93 -8.53 3.57
CA ARG A 340 38.14 -9.88 4.11
C ARG A 340 39.39 -10.54 3.51
N GLU A 341 39.54 -10.51 2.19
CA GLU A 341 40.75 -11.05 1.54
C GLU A 341 42.03 -10.38 2.03
N VAL A 342 42.01 -9.06 2.27
CA VAL A 342 43.14 -8.34 2.85
C VAL A 342 43.43 -8.82 4.29
N PHE A 343 42.41 -9.03 5.11
CA PHE A 343 42.56 -9.61 6.45
C PHE A 343 43.16 -11.02 6.39
N GLU A 344 42.68 -11.88 5.50
CA GLU A 344 43.19 -13.24 5.32
C GLU A 344 44.65 -13.25 4.87
N ARG A 345 45.02 -12.38 3.91
CA ARG A 345 46.40 -12.28 3.42
C ARG A 345 47.39 -11.81 4.49
N VAL A 346 46.96 -10.94 5.40
CA VAL A 346 47.83 -10.39 6.46
C VAL A 346 47.89 -11.30 7.68
N THR A 347 46.77 -11.93 8.07
CA THR A 347 46.70 -12.78 9.27
C THR A 347 47.08 -14.23 8.99
N GLY A 348 46.95 -14.70 7.73
CA GLY A 348 47.09 -16.10 7.36
C GLY A 348 45.96 -17.00 7.84
N ILE A 349 44.90 -16.42 8.42
CA ILE A 349 43.74 -17.15 8.95
C ILE A 349 42.59 -17.01 7.94
N PRO A 350 42.05 -18.13 7.40
CA PRO A 350 40.89 -18.06 6.54
C PRO A 350 39.68 -17.55 7.33
N CYS A 351 39.05 -16.49 6.83
CA CYS A 351 37.83 -15.91 7.39
C CYS A 351 36.64 -16.58 6.69
N SER A 352 36.48 -17.90 6.90
CA SER A 352 35.37 -18.62 6.27
C SER A 352 34.03 -18.12 6.79
N ALA A 353 33.23 -17.52 5.91
CA ALA A 353 31.78 -17.56 6.08
C ALA A 353 31.39 -19.04 6.07
N GLY A 354 30.75 -19.51 7.14
CA GLY A 354 30.19 -20.85 7.16
C GLY A 354 29.36 -21.09 5.90
N THR A 355 29.41 -22.30 5.37
CA THR A 355 28.47 -22.79 4.34
C THR A 355 27.07 -22.26 4.65
N PRO A 356 26.33 -21.72 3.64
CA PRO A 356 24.93 -21.36 3.85
C PRO A 356 24.26 -22.55 4.52
N PRO A 357 23.50 -22.35 5.63
CA PRO A 357 22.74 -23.44 6.20
C PRO A 357 21.96 -24.09 5.06
N ALA A 358 22.04 -25.42 4.96
CA ALA A 358 21.14 -26.15 4.09
C ALA A 358 19.74 -25.61 4.41
N TYR A 359 19.08 -25.06 3.41
CA TYR A 359 17.66 -24.79 3.50
C TYR A 359 17.01 -26.17 3.63
N ASP A 360 17.00 -26.72 4.84
CA ASP A 360 16.02 -27.73 5.20
C ASP A 360 14.71 -27.06 4.86
N ALA A 361 13.99 -27.74 3.97
CA ALA A 361 12.67 -27.38 3.54
C ALA A 361 11.83 -27.19 4.81
N MET A 362 11.78 -25.95 5.30
CA MET A 362 10.94 -25.55 6.41
C MET A 362 9.54 -25.92 6.00
N ASP A 363 8.91 -26.72 6.87
CA ASP A 363 7.56 -27.23 6.77
C ASP A 363 6.70 -26.28 5.95
N SER A 364 6.33 -26.74 4.75
CA SER A 364 5.26 -26.10 4.02
C SER A 364 4.08 -26.07 4.99
N PRO A 365 3.51 -24.89 5.31
CA PRO A 365 2.31 -24.83 6.12
C PRO A 365 1.28 -25.76 5.46
N PRO A 366 0.54 -26.56 6.26
CA PRO A 366 -0.40 -27.53 5.70
C PRO A 366 -1.28 -26.81 4.69
N ALA A 367 -1.27 -27.31 3.45
CA ALA A 367 -2.13 -26.78 2.41
C ALA A 367 -3.55 -26.78 2.96
N LEU A 368 -4.20 -25.62 2.95
CA LEU A 368 -5.65 -25.57 3.09
C LEU A 368 -6.20 -26.28 1.86
N ASP A 369 -6.56 -27.56 2.03
CA ASP A 369 -7.17 -28.37 0.99
C ASP A 369 -8.35 -27.59 0.37
N PRO A 370 -8.25 -27.20 -0.91
CA PRO A 370 -9.39 -26.73 -1.65
C PRO A 370 -9.96 -27.96 -2.36
N GLU A 371 -11.02 -28.56 -1.80
CA GLU A 371 -12.04 -29.39 -2.45
C GLU A 371 -12.46 -30.61 -1.60
N GLU A 372 -13.54 -30.44 -0.84
CA GLU A 372 -14.64 -31.41 -0.86
C GLU A 372 -15.94 -30.66 -1.15
N THR A 373 -15.97 -29.99 -2.30
CA THR A 373 -17.22 -29.69 -2.99
C THR A 373 -17.27 -30.52 -4.26
N GLN A 374 -17.71 -31.77 -4.13
CA GLN A 374 -18.60 -32.49 -5.06
C GLN A 374 -18.61 -33.99 -4.74
N THR A 375 -19.72 -34.53 -4.24
CA THR A 375 -20.53 -35.52 -4.97
C THR A 375 -21.82 -35.88 -4.23
N ALA A 376 -22.92 -35.78 -4.99
CA ALA A 376 -24.27 -36.36 -4.83
C ALA A 376 -25.17 -35.85 -3.70
#